data_AF-A0A970FRF5-F1
#
_entry.id   AF-A0A970FRF5-F1
#
_cell.length_a   1.000
_cell.length_b   1.000
_cell.length_c   1.000
_cell.angle_alpha   90.00
_cell.angle_beta   90.00
_cell.angle_gamma   90.00
#
_symmetry.space_group_name_H-M   'P 1'
#
loop_
_entity.id
_entity.type
_entity.pdbx_description
1 polymer ?
#
loop_
_entity_poly.entity_id
_entity_poly.type
_entity_poly.pdbx_seq_one_letter_code
_entity_poly.pdbx_strand_id
1 'polypeptide(L)'
;MDDNNQFLNSYKKKINKQEQPSDTAASAQDKPGDKAQPEEKALRFEEKSDFLPARPISDGPSPSLRRRSRWLPAALVSAVVLVLAVFLIWLLTRGVEVIDLTGWTLNDAELWASDNDIRLQVTEEYSDEVAVDRIIGQQPLPGTQLKKNGFLQIRLSLGHDLSVTLPLPDFHKMTMAEVEAWAEENYMTRVRITTEYHEEIEADKVIRYEVNDDTVVNEVRRSSPVYVIVSRGPSPLSEEKVTIPDFREMSLLQSQQFASSNKIVLKIVEQYDELFPAGTILEQSIVPEEEVVVGSEVTLMVSLGKKVLVPNFSGYSREQAAAVASELGINMTISERYSSRSAGRFIEQSLEAGSIYNAGEILELAYSLGNEIILPSFVGQTRAQIEAWAADLNAQKAAIRISVSLTEHNTPRDTIIYQDKTNTVISPGTTVHVTVSLGSRVFVPDLIAPQGSVYGVAVTRDIALAQLEPLNLVPVFVAEKKAGRLPGEIWQQSIAAGTEVFETSTITLKYNPVDVTLAIPDFRGMSEAEIVQAGFLQKLTITFMLADEPVEGMTDQVVGQSLPTGTTVAAGTAITLRIAPPEPLIPTEPQVSPDPSDPQISPDPSNEPSVIPSVSPMPPETDGPAR
;
A
#
# COMPACT_ATOMS: atom_id res chain seq x y z
N MET A 1 31.37 34.50 34.10
CA MET A 1 32.18 35.66 34.52
C MET A 1 32.81 36.23 33.28
N ASP A 2 32.68 37.55 33.11
CA ASP A 2 33.54 38.46 32.32
C ASP A 2 34.04 37.91 30.97
N ASP A 3 33.44 38.22 29.82
CA ASP A 3 32.53 39.33 29.47
C ASP A 3 33.18 40.73 29.51
N ASN A 4 34.39 40.86 28.96
CA ASN A 4 34.96 42.17 28.60
C ASN A 4 35.94 42.11 27.40
N ASN A 5 35.41 42.07 26.17
CA ASN A 5 36.19 42.32 24.95
C ASN A 5 35.58 43.46 24.14
N GLN A 6 36.20 44.65 24.23
CA GLN A 6 35.68 45.90 23.66
C GLN A 6 35.58 45.89 22.13
N PHE A 7 36.27 44.97 21.44
CA PHE A 7 36.32 44.95 19.98
C PHE A 7 34.97 44.59 19.32
N LEU A 8 34.18 43.70 19.95
CA LEU A 8 32.89 43.25 19.41
C LEU A 8 31.76 44.29 19.51
N ASN A 9 31.88 45.25 20.43
CA ASN A 9 30.86 46.27 20.69
C ASN A 9 30.88 47.44 19.69
N SER A 10 31.98 47.63 18.93
CA SER A 10 32.07 48.66 17.90
C SER A 10 31.36 48.27 16.61
N TYR A 11 31.46 47.00 16.20
CA TYR A 11 30.97 46.52 14.91
C TYR A 11 29.45 46.31 14.88
N LYS A 12 28.84 45.79 15.96
CA LYS A 12 27.39 45.52 16.02
C LYS A 12 26.50 46.77 16.06
N LYS A 13 27.06 47.97 16.23
CA LYS A 13 26.28 49.23 16.38
C LYS A 13 25.95 49.95 15.06
N LYS A 14 26.18 49.32 13.89
CA LYS A 14 25.81 49.87 12.57
C LYS A 14 24.89 48.98 11.72
N ILE A 15 24.53 47.77 12.15
CA ILE A 15 23.63 46.87 11.40
C ILE A 15 22.48 46.41 12.29
N ASN A 16 21.66 47.37 12.73
CA ASN A 16 20.21 47.17 12.91
C ASN A 16 19.51 48.50 13.21
N LYS A 17 19.02 49.16 12.15
CA LYS A 17 17.86 50.05 12.25
C LYS A 17 17.17 50.10 10.89
N GLN A 18 15.86 49.83 10.89
CA GLN A 18 14.96 49.84 9.73
C GLN A 18 15.20 48.66 8.75
N GLU A 19 14.18 47.93 8.26
CA GLU A 19 12.72 48.10 8.42
C GLU A 19 11.90 46.81 8.21
N GLN A 20 10.60 46.85 8.54
CA GLN A 20 9.54 45.85 8.30
C GLN A 20 8.22 46.61 8.08
N PRO A 21 7.19 46.11 7.35
CA PRO A 21 7.13 44.99 6.40
C PRO A 21 7.07 45.57 4.94
N SER A 22 6.28 45.22 3.91
CA SER A 22 5.20 44.24 3.62
C SER A 22 4.98 44.12 2.08
N ASP A 23 4.30 43.05 1.65
CA ASP A 23 3.38 42.85 0.51
C ASP A 23 3.42 43.85 -0.69
N THR A 24 3.47 43.43 -1.97
CA THR A 24 2.55 42.47 -2.62
C THR A 24 3.07 42.00 -4.00
N ALA A 25 2.55 40.87 -4.52
CA ALA A 25 2.53 40.29 -5.89
C ALA A 25 3.08 41.07 -7.14
N ALA A 26 3.52 40.43 -8.24
CA ALA A 26 3.87 39.02 -8.57
C ALA A 26 4.38 38.89 -10.03
N SER A 27 4.83 37.67 -10.40
CA SER A 27 4.68 37.05 -11.74
C SER A 27 5.68 37.34 -12.90
N ALA A 28 6.27 36.24 -13.39
CA ALA A 28 6.59 35.87 -14.79
C ALA A 28 7.85 36.38 -15.55
N GLN A 29 8.77 35.41 -15.73
CA GLN A 29 9.32 34.90 -17.01
C GLN A 29 10.31 35.66 -17.92
N ASP A 30 11.25 34.84 -18.43
CA ASP A 30 12.07 34.89 -19.66
C ASP A 30 13.10 36.02 -19.94
N LYS A 31 14.35 35.56 -20.16
CA LYS A 31 15.22 35.72 -21.35
C LYS A 31 15.03 36.93 -22.31
N PRO A 32 16.09 37.28 -23.08
CA PRO A 32 17.52 37.36 -22.74
C PRO A 32 18.21 38.60 -23.40
N GLY A 33 19.54 38.75 -23.26
CA GLY A 33 20.35 39.33 -24.36
C GLY A 33 21.26 40.53 -24.07
N ASP A 34 22.55 40.32 -24.33
CA ASP A 34 23.49 41.16 -25.09
C ASP A 34 23.65 42.70 -24.85
N LYS A 35 24.84 43.05 -24.34
CA LYS A 35 25.71 44.22 -24.64
C LYS A 35 25.32 45.68 -24.27
N ALA A 36 26.42 46.42 -24.02
CA ALA A 36 26.69 47.86 -24.20
C ALA A 36 26.33 48.88 -23.08
N GLN A 37 27.41 49.47 -22.56
CA GLN A 37 27.52 50.82 -21.93
C GLN A 37 27.18 51.93 -22.97
N PRO A 38 26.81 53.19 -22.59
CA PRO A 38 27.76 54.15 -21.97
C PRO A 38 27.18 55.25 -21.02
N GLU A 39 28.11 56.06 -20.47
CA GLU A 39 28.01 57.45 -19.93
C GLU A 39 26.79 57.87 -19.07
N GLU A 40 26.94 58.31 -17.82
CA GLU A 40 27.68 59.50 -17.31
C GLU A 40 27.09 60.88 -17.74
N LYS A 41 26.47 61.57 -16.76
CA LYS A 41 26.61 63.04 -16.55
C LYS A 41 26.01 63.51 -15.22
N ALA A 42 26.52 64.64 -14.72
CA ALA A 42 26.19 65.23 -13.41
C ALA A 42 25.60 66.65 -13.51
N LEU A 43 24.85 67.05 -12.47
CA LEU A 43 24.42 68.42 -12.14
C LEU A 43 24.57 68.57 -10.61
N ARG A 44 25.26 69.58 -10.03
CA ARG A 44 24.91 71.03 -9.89
C ARG A 44 23.68 71.25 -8.96
N PHE A 45 23.64 72.22 -8.04
CA PHE A 45 24.40 73.48 -7.88
C PHE A 45 24.26 74.09 -6.45
N GLU A 46 25.27 74.85 -5.95
CA GLU A 46 25.17 76.09 -5.11
C GLU A 46 24.49 76.09 -3.69
N GLU A 47 24.73 77.01 -2.71
CA GLU A 47 25.66 78.16 -2.51
C GLU A 47 25.82 78.52 -0.99
N LYS A 48 26.73 79.47 -0.65
CA LYS A 48 26.91 80.30 0.59
C LYS A 48 27.63 79.69 1.81
N SER A 49 28.61 80.30 2.51
CA SER A 49 29.26 81.64 2.61
C SER A 49 28.90 82.48 3.85
N ASP A 50 29.88 82.76 4.73
CA ASP A 50 30.00 84.01 5.53
C ASP A 50 31.39 84.14 6.20
N PHE A 51 31.86 85.37 6.42
CA PHE A 51 33.15 85.72 7.08
C PHE A 51 33.18 87.23 7.47
N LEU A 52 34.28 87.72 8.11
CA LEU A 52 34.70 89.12 8.44
C LEU A 52 34.81 89.43 9.98
N PRO A 53 35.35 90.58 10.45
CA PRO A 53 36.78 90.94 10.40
C PRO A 53 37.35 91.70 11.65
N ALA A 54 38.66 92.02 11.69
CA ALA A 54 39.21 93.20 12.39
C ALA A 54 40.65 93.59 11.90
N ARG A 55 41.14 94.79 12.28
CA ARG A 55 42.43 95.46 11.94
C ARG A 55 42.97 96.19 13.21
N PRO A 56 43.95 97.15 13.25
CA PRO A 56 44.87 97.77 12.24
C PRO A 56 46.38 97.78 12.71
N ILE A 57 47.38 98.49 12.13
CA ILE A 57 47.67 99.96 12.05
C ILE A 57 48.68 100.30 10.89
N SER A 58 48.86 101.62 10.64
CA SER A 58 49.55 102.39 9.57
C SER A 58 51.02 102.03 9.22
N ASP A 59 51.64 102.49 8.11
CA ASP A 59 51.97 103.90 7.75
C ASP A 59 52.00 104.24 6.22
N GLY A 60 52.21 105.53 5.91
CA GLY A 60 52.56 106.12 4.60
C GLY A 60 53.35 107.43 4.81
N PRO A 61 53.46 108.40 3.86
CA PRO A 61 53.05 108.43 2.45
C PRO A 61 54.20 108.87 1.48
N SER A 62 53.87 109.17 0.22
CA SER A 62 54.82 109.61 -0.83
C SER A 62 55.09 111.13 -0.90
N PRO A 63 56.34 111.53 -1.18
CA PRO A 63 56.62 112.66 -2.10
C PRO A 63 57.86 112.42 -3.03
N SER A 64 58.01 113.01 -4.23
CA SER A 64 57.07 113.76 -5.09
C SER A 64 57.51 113.74 -6.59
N LEU A 65 58.04 114.83 -7.18
CA LEU A 65 58.34 115.00 -8.62
C LEU A 65 59.50 116.01 -8.87
N ARG A 66 60.44 115.74 -9.82
CA ARG A 66 60.66 116.52 -11.09
C ARG A 66 62.04 116.38 -11.81
N ARG A 67 61.95 115.94 -13.09
CA ARG A 67 62.52 116.55 -14.34
C ARG A 67 64.06 116.54 -14.66
N ARG A 68 64.36 115.80 -15.75
CA ARG A 68 65.21 116.16 -16.94
C ARG A 68 66.75 115.90 -16.98
N SER A 69 67.13 115.05 -17.97
CA SER A 69 68.15 115.31 -19.03
C SER A 69 69.55 114.65 -19.03
N ARG A 70 69.69 113.60 -19.86
CA ARG A 70 70.81 113.26 -20.80
C ARG A 70 72.15 112.63 -20.32
N TRP A 71 72.31 111.36 -20.74
CA TRP A 71 73.40 110.76 -21.55
C TRP A 71 74.67 110.13 -20.88
N LEU A 72 74.82 108.81 -21.13
CA LEU A 72 76.00 107.92 -21.40
C LEU A 72 77.45 108.38 -21.07
N PRO A 73 78.37 107.45 -20.65
CA PRO A 73 78.72 106.27 -21.46
C PRO A 73 79.02 104.90 -20.76
N ALA A 74 78.23 103.90 -21.14
CA ALA A 74 78.58 102.51 -21.57
C ALA A 74 79.56 101.59 -20.80
N ALA A 75 80.65 102.05 -20.19
CA ALA A 75 81.78 101.17 -19.83
C ALA A 75 81.48 100.15 -18.71
N LEU A 76 80.76 100.57 -17.66
CA LEU A 76 80.61 99.77 -16.43
C LEU A 76 79.66 98.56 -16.56
N VAL A 77 78.67 98.65 -17.47
CA VAL A 77 77.60 97.64 -17.59
C VAL A 77 78.14 96.32 -18.14
N SER A 78 79.12 96.37 -19.05
CA SER A 78 79.74 95.18 -19.64
C SER A 78 80.34 94.25 -18.57
N ALA A 79 81.08 94.81 -17.60
CA ALA A 79 81.70 94.04 -16.52
C ALA A 79 80.65 93.36 -15.62
N VAL A 80 79.55 94.05 -15.29
CA VAL A 80 78.46 93.48 -14.48
C VAL A 80 77.75 92.35 -15.23
N VAL A 81 77.50 92.50 -16.53
CA VAL A 81 76.93 91.43 -17.37
C VAL A 81 77.88 90.25 -17.51
N LEU A 82 79.20 90.47 -17.60
CA LEU A 82 80.19 89.39 -17.65
C LEU A 82 80.28 88.63 -16.32
N VAL A 83 80.25 89.33 -15.17
CA VAL A 83 80.19 88.69 -13.85
C VAL A 83 78.86 87.94 -13.66
N LEU A 84 77.72 88.51 -14.10
CA LEU A 84 76.44 87.80 -14.11
C LEU A 84 76.45 86.58 -15.05
N ALA A 85 77.12 86.65 -16.20
CA ALA A 85 77.26 85.53 -17.12
C ALA A 85 78.15 84.42 -16.55
N VAL A 86 79.29 84.76 -15.92
CA VAL A 86 80.14 83.79 -15.21
C VAL A 86 79.41 83.20 -14.00
N PHE A 87 78.63 84.00 -13.27
CA PHE A 87 77.79 83.53 -12.16
C PHE A 87 76.64 82.63 -12.65
N LEU A 88 75.99 82.96 -13.78
CA LEU A 88 75.00 82.10 -14.43
C LEU A 88 75.63 80.80 -14.91
N ILE A 89 76.80 80.84 -15.56
CA ILE A 89 77.54 79.63 -15.98
C ILE A 89 77.87 78.78 -14.74
N TRP A 90 78.38 79.38 -13.66
CA TRP A 90 78.65 78.67 -12.41
C TRP A 90 77.39 78.04 -11.80
N LEU A 91 76.28 78.76 -11.78
CA LEU A 91 74.97 78.29 -11.30
C LEU A 91 74.41 77.14 -12.18
N LEU A 92 74.56 77.25 -13.50
CA LEU A 92 74.16 76.26 -14.51
C LEU A 92 75.09 75.02 -14.55
N THR A 93 76.30 75.12 -13.98
CA THR A 93 77.25 73.99 -13.86
C THR A 93 77.22 73.29 -12.51
N ARG A 94 76.33 73.66 -11.59
CA ARG A 94 76.09 72.87 -10.37
C ARG A 94 75.49 71.51 -10.73
N GLY A 95 76.09 70.46 -10.21
CA GLY A 95 75.54 69.11 -10.27
C GLY A 95 74.38 68.91 -9.29
N VAL A 96 73.77 67.74 -9.39
CA VAL A 96 72.87 67.18 -8.39
C VAL A 96 73.68 66.23 -7.52
N GLU A 97 73.53 66.35 -6.20
CA GLU A 97 74.10 65.41 -5.25
C GLU A 97 73.21 64.16 -5.15
N VAL A 98 73.78 63.00 -5.39
CA VAL A 98 73.08 61.71 -5.29
C VAL A 98 72.76 61.43 -3.83
N ILE A 99 71.47 61.31 -3.48
CA ILE A 99 71.04 60.88 -2.14
C ILE A 99 71.12 59.36 -2.00
N ASP A 100 70.92 58.86 -0.79
CA ASP A 100 70.74 57.43 -0.54
C ASP A 100 69.27 57.03 -0.78
N LEU A 101 69.07 56.21 -1.80
CA LEU A 101 67.79 55.62 -2.23
C LEU A 101 67.66 54.16 -1.74
N THR A 102 68.63 53.62 -1.00
CA THR A 102 68.53 52.23 -0.53
C THR A 102 67.35 52.06 0.43
N GLY A 103 66.60 50.97 0.27
CA GLY A 103 65.34 50.70 0.96
C GLY A 103 64.13 51.51 0.48
N TRP A 104 64.28 52.51 -0.40
CA TRP A 104 63.16 53.24 -1.01
C TRP A 104 62.38 52.36 -1.99
N THR A 105 61.13 52.72 -2.28
CA THR A 105 60.39 52.09 -3.40
C THR A 105 60.87 52.64 -4.74
N LEU A 106 60.64 51.88 -5.83
CA LEU A 106 60.91 52.35 -7.18
C LEU A 106 60.21 53.69 -7.49
N ASN A 107 58.94 53.84 -7.09
CA ASN A 107 58.14 55.05 -7.31
C ASN A 107 58.76 56.29 -6.62
N ASP A 108 59.21 56.16 -5.38
CA ASP A 108 59.79 57.28 -4.63
C ASP A 108 61.15 57.72 -5.23
N ALA A 109 61.92 56.75 -5.73
CA ALA A 109 63.16 57.02 -6.46
C ALA A 109 62.90 57.65 -7.83
N GLU A 110 61.88 57.23 -8.57
CA GLU A 110 61.47 57.82 -9.85
C GLU A 110 61.03 59.28 -9.67
N LEU A 111 60.24 59.57 -8.63
CA LEU A 111 59.86 60.94 -8.26
C LEU A 111 61.11 61.80 -7.95
N TRP A 112 62.02 61.32 -7.10
CA TRP A 112 63.26 62.05 -6.80
C TRP A 112 64.12 62.28 -8.04
N ALA A 113 64.25 61.29 -8.91
CA ALA A 113 65.06 61.39 -10.12
C ALA A 113 64.44 62.39 -11.12
N SER A 114 63.11 62.36 -11.29
CA SER A 114 62.35 63.31 -12.12
C SER A 114 62.55 64.75 -11.64
N ASP A 115 62.34 65.02 -10.35
CA ASP A 115 62.47 66.37 -9.77
C ASP A 115 63.90 66.95 -9.87
N ASN A 116 64.91 66.11 -10.12
CA ASN A 116 66.31 66.50 -10.21
C ASN A 116 66.92 66.43 -11.63
N ASP A 117 66.11 66.18 -12.68
CA ASP A 117 66.58 65.93 -14.06
C ASP A 117 67.54 64.70 -14.18
N ILE A 118 67.40 63.67 -13.34
CA ILE A 118 68.24 62.46 -13.38
C ILE A 118 67.49 61.30 -14.07
N ARG A 119 68.23 60.47 -14.82
CA ARG A 119 67.69 59.24 -15.43
C ARG A 119 68.02 58.04 -14.56
N LEU A 120 67.01 57.30 -14.12
CA LEU A 120 67.22 55.99 -13.52
C LEU A 120 67.51 54.94 -14.59
N GLN A 121 68.36 53.97 -14.24
CA GLN A 121 68.48 52.71 -14.95
C GLN A 121 68.23 51.59 -13.93
N VAL A 122 67.05 50.99 -13.98
CA VAL A 122 66.69 49.88 -13.11
C VAL A 122 67.41 48.60 -13.54
N THR A 123 67.76 47.76 -12.58
CA THR A 123 68.27 46.39 -12.77
C THR A 123 67.66 45.54 -11.66
N GLU A 124 67.16 44.36 -11.99
CA GLU A 124 66.45 43.50 -11.03
C GLU A 124 67.39 42.39 -10.52
N GLU A 125 67.34 42.11 -9.22
CA GLU A 125 68.19 41.15 -8.53
C GLU A 125 67.41 40.53 -7.34
N TYR A 126 67.57 39.23 -7.09
CA TYR A 126 66.92 38.58 -5.94
C TYR A 126 67.66 38.92 -4.64
N SER A 127 66.93 39.06 -3.54
CA SER A 127 67.49 39.32 -2.21
C SER A 127 66.63 38.69 -1.13
N ASP A 128 67.24 37.78 -0.35
CA ASP A 128 66.61 37.19 0.83
C ASP A 128 66.63 38.16 2.05
N GLU A 129 67.39 39.27 1.98
CA GLU A 129 67.47 40.28 3.07
C GLU A 129 66.52 41.46 2.87
N VAL A 130 66.18 41.81 1.62
CA VAL A 130 65.42 43.02 1.30
C VAL A 130 64.12 42.66 0.59
N ALA A 131 63.00 43.08 1.18
CA ALA A 131 61.66 42.87 0.61
C ALA A 131 61.53 43.39 -0.83
N VAL A 132 60.67 42.73 -1.61
CA VAL A 132 60.35 43.04 -3.01
C VAL A 132 59.99 44.52 -3.21
N ASP A 133 60.26 45.03 -4.43
CA ASP A 133 60.01 46.41 -4.88
C ASP A 133 60.79 47.51 -4.13
N ARG A 134 61.80 47.13 -3.32
CA ARG A 134 62.75 48.05 -2.68
C ARG A 134 64.13 48.04 -3.33
N ILE A 135 64.79 49.19 -3.32
CA ILE A 135 66.14 49.35 -3.88
C ILE A 135 67.19 48.74 -2.94
N ILE A 136 67.94 47.75 -3.42
CA ILE A 136 69.00 47.05 -2.66
C ILE A 136 70.39 47.69 -2.83
N GLY A 137 70.54 48.60 -3.80
CA GLY A 137 71.80 49.27 -4.07
C GLY A 137 71.72 50.25 -5.22
N GLN A 138 72.67 51.17 -5.29
CA GLN A 138 72.73 52.21 -6.31
C GLN A 138 74.16 52.48 -6.77
N GLN A 139 74.32 53.00 -7.99
CA GLN A 139 75.60 53.41 -8.54
C GLN A 139 75.40 54.58 -9.54
N PRO A 140 76.03 55.75 -9.34
CA PRO A 140 77.00 56.10 -8.30
C PRO A 140 76.50 56.06 -6.85
N LEU A 141 77.45 56.02 -5.90
CA LEU A 141 77.20 56.03 -4.46
C LEU A 141 76.62 57.38 -3.97
N PRO A 142 75.96 57.43 -2.80
CA PRO A 142 75.51 58.67 -2.18
C PRO A 142 76.65 59.70 -2.00
N GLY A 143 76.29 61.00 -2.05
CA GLY A 143 77.22 62.13 -1.95
C GLY A 143 78.05 62.40 -3.23
N THR A 144 77.86 61.62 -4.30
CA THR A 144 78.51 61.89 -5.59
C THR A 144 77.72 62.94 -6.39
N GLN A 145 78.44 63.71 -7.22
CA GLN A 145 77.87 64.81 -8.01
C GLN A 145 77.58 64.36 -9.45
N LEU A 146 76.31 64.16 -9.78
CA LEU A 146 75.85 63.90 -11.15
C LEU A 146 75.60 65.21 -11.90
N LYS A 147 75.82 65.19 -13.21
CA LYS A 147 75.35 66.25 -14.12
C LYS A 147 73.85 66.08 -14.35
N LYS A 148 73.12 67.17 -14.60
CA LYS A 148 71.74 67.10 -15.12
C LYS A 148 71.67 66.23 -16.37
N ASN A 149 70.61 65.44 -16.50
CA ASN A 149 70.42 64.38 -17.49
C ASN A 149 71.53 63.29 -17.44
N GLY A 150 72.17 63.10 -16.28
CA GLY A 150 73.04 61.96 -15.98
C GLY A 150 72.24 60.70 -15.65
N PHE A 151 72.94 59.56 -15.58
CA PHE A 151 72.36 58.26 -15.24
C PHE A 151 72.72 57.85 -13.81
N LEU A 152 71.74 57.31 -13.09
CA LEU A 152 71.88 56.65 -11.79
C LEU A 152 71.33 55.23 -11.94
N GLN A 153 72.19 54.22 -11.85
CA GLN A 153 71.74 52.83 -11.86
C GLN A 153 71.24 52.46 -10.46
N ILE A 154 70.08 51.81 -10.38
CA ILE A 154 69.53 51.27 -9.14
C ILE A 154 69.26 49.77 -9.31
N ARG A 155 69.54 48.99 -8.27
CA ARG A 155 69.20 47.57 -8.20
C ARG A 155 67.94 47.39 -7.34
N LEU A 156 66.93 46.74 -7.89
CA LEU A 156 65.62 46.52 -7.27
C LEU A 156 65.50 45.06 -6.80
N SER A 157 64.99 44.86 -5.58
CA SER A 157 64.74 43.52 -5.05
C SER A 157 63.54 42.88 -5.75
N LEU A 158 63.74 41.66 -6.27
CA LEU A 158 62.65 40.75 -6.61
C LEU A 158 62.13 39.95 -5.39
N GLY A 159 62.65 40.24 -4.19
CA GLY A 159 62.45 39.43 -2.99
C GLY A 159 63.29 38.15 -2.99
N HIS A 160 62.93 37.21 -2.13
CA HIS A 160 63.61 35.91 -2.00
C HIS A 160 63.63 35.16 -3.33
N ASP A 161 64.74 34.51 -3.68
CA ASP A 161 64.77 33.63 -4.84
C ASP A 161 63.90 32.39 -4.55
N LEU A 162 62.78 32.26 -5.27
CA LEU A 162 61.81 31.17 -5.09
C LEU A 162 62.21 29.87 -5.81
N SER A 163 63.27 29.90 -6.61
CA SER A 163 63.77 28.74 -7.36
C SER A 163 64.71 27.84 -6.55
N VAL A 164 65.24 28.35 -5.44
CA VAL A 164 66.10 27.64 -4.48
C VAL A 164 65.45 26.33 -4.03
N THR A 165 66.18 25.22 -4.13
CA THR A 165 65.79 23.91 -3.59
C THR A 165 66.29 23.73 -2.15
N LEU A 166 65.50 23.00 -1.37
CA LEU A 166 65.69 22.78 0.07
C LEU A 166 65.32 21.34 0.41
N PRO A 167 66.01 20.68 1.35
CA PRO A 167 65.68 19.31 1.76
C PRO A 167 64.27 19.27 2.39
N LEU A 168 63.45 18.33 1.94
CA LEU A 168 62.10 18.09 2.46
C LEU A 168 62.19 17.39 3.84
N PRO A 169 61.75 18.03 4.94
CA PRO A 169 61.75 17.37 6.26
C PRO A 169 60.65 16.32 6.36
N ASP A 170 60.83 15.37 7.30
CA ASP A 170 59.80 14.37 7.62
C ASP A 170 58.73 14.97 8.54
N PHE A 171 57.73 15.61 7.93
CA PHE A 171 56.65 16.28 8.65
C PHE A 171 55.87 15.35 9.61
N HIS A 172 55.83 14.03 9.40
CA HIS A 172 55.14 13.10 10.33
C HIS A 172 55.71 13.12 11.75
N LYS A 173 56.96 13.55 11.93
CA LYS A 173 57.58 13.70 13.26
C LYS A 173 57.26 15.07 13.90
N MET A 174 56.89 16.05 13.10
CA MET A 174 56.72 17.46 13.49
C MET A 174 55.33 17.75 14.09
N THR A 175 55.23 18.84 14.83
CA THR A 175 53.96 19.49 15.23
C THR A 175 53.52 20.56 14.22
N MET A 176 52.30 21.10 14.38
CA MET A 176 51.84 22.23 13.55
C MET A 176 52.81 23.41 13.63
N ALA A 177 53.23 23.80 14.82
CA ALA A 177 54.15 24.91 15.04
C ALA A 177 55.55 24.67 14.43
N GLU A 178 56.03 23.43 14.42
CA GLU A 178 57.32 23.06 13.79
C GLU A 178 57.22 23.12 12.25
N VAL A 179 56.07 22.75 11.67
CA VAL A 179 55.80 22.89 10.22
C VAL A 179 55.70 24.37 9.82
N GLU A 180 55.03 25.20 10.62
CA GLU A 180 54.93 26.65 10.39
C GLU A 180 56.29 27.34 10.50
N ALA A 181 57.06 27.05 11.55
CA ALA A 181 58.40 27.60 11.74
C ALA A 181 59.36 27.21 10.62
N TRP A 182 59.34 25.94 10.17
CA TRP A 182 60.11 25.51 9.01
C TRP A 182 59.71 26.28 7.74
N ALA A 183 58.40 26.49 7.52
CA ALA A 183 57.91 27.21 6.36
C ALA A 183 58.37 28.69 6.35
N GLU A 184 58.35 29.36 7.50
CA GLU A 184 58.83 30.74 7.64
C GLU A 184 60.36 30.85 7.49
N GLU A 185 61.14 30.04 8.21
CA GLU A 185 62.62 30.04 8.17
C GLU A 185 63.17 29.79 6.76
N ASN A 186 62.45 28.98 5.97
CA ASN A 186 62.85 28.61 4.61
C ASN A 186 62.25 29.52 3.52
N TYR A 187 61.38 30.47 3.88
CA TYR A 187 60.63 31.34 2.96
C TYR A 187 59.72 30.57 1.98
N MET A 188 59.06 29.51 2.46
CA MET A 188 58.16 28.65 1.68
C MET A 188 56.82 29.37 1.40
N THR A 189 56.61 29.79 0.17
CA THR A 189 55.48 30.67 -0.22
C THR A 189 54.11 29.99 -0.33
N ARG A 190 54.05 28.66 -0.23
CA ARG A 190 52.83 27.87 -0.55
C ARG A 190 52.56 26.68 0.38
N VAL A 191 52.86 26.81 1.67
CA VAL A 191 52.42 25.82 2.67
C VAL A 191 50.95 26.08 3.05
N ARG A 192 50.16 25.02 3.19
CA ARG A 192 48.78 25.05 3.68
C ARG A 192 48.58 23.98 4.74
N ILE A 193 48.21 24.39 5.95
CA ILE A 193 47.92 23.49 7.06
C ILE A 193 46.41 23.42 7.27
N THR A 194 45.89 22.21 7.48
CA THR A 194 44.49 21.92 7.77
C THR A 194 44.40 20.91 8.92
N THR A 195 43.27 20.86 9.63
CA THR A 195 43.12 19.99 10.82
C THR A 195 41.95 19.02 10.68
N GLU A 196 42.20 17.75 10.97
CA GLU A 196 41.24 16.63 10.90
C GLU A 196 41.27 15.85 12.25
N TYR A 197 40.21 15.11 12.58
CA TYR A 197 40.23 14.19 13.75
C TYR A 197 40.79 12.83 13.35
N HIS A 198 41.56 12.19 14.24
CA HIS A 198 42.16 10.87 13.97
C HIS A 198 42.37 10.08 15.27
N GLU A 199 41.72 8.91 15.37
CA GLU A 199 41.63 8.14 16.62
C GLU A 199 42.98 7.66 17.17
N GLU A 200 43.93 7.34 16.29
CA GLU A 200 45.24 6.75 16.66
C GLU A 200 46.38 7.78 16.76
N ILE A 201 46.18 9.03 16.31
CA ILE A 201 47.26 10.03 16.23
C ILE A 201 46.98 11.17 17.20
N GLU A 202 47.92 11.38 18.13
CA GLU A 202 47.87 12.44 19.14
C GLU A 202 47.59 13.82 18.53
N ALA A 203 46.90 14.68 19.29
CA ALA A 203 46.64 16.06 18.86
C ALA A 203 47.97 16.81 18.63
N ASP A 204 47.97 17.71 17.65
CA ASP A 204 49.16 18.45 17.19
C ASP A 204 50.28 17.58 16.58
N LYS A 205 49.92 16.44 15.96
CA LYS A 205 50.81 15.65 15.09
C LYS A 205 50.27 15.47 13.67
N VAL A 206 51.18 15.46 12.69
CA VAL A 206 50.84 15.38 11.26
C VAL A 206 50.34 13.98 10.90
N ILE A 207 49.07 13.89 10.51
CA ILE A 207 48.42 12.67 9.99
C ILE A 207 49.05 12.32 8.64
N ARG A 208 49.11 13.29 7.73
CA ARG A 208 49.64 13.14 6.37
C ARG A 208 50.04 14.48 5.77
N TYR A 209 50.91 14.46 4.78
CA TYR A 209 51.22 15.61 3.94
C TYR A 209 51.25 15.19 2.46
N GLU A 210 51.14 16.18 1.57
CA GLU A 210 51.10 16.00 0.13
C GLU A 210 51.83 17.19 -0.51
N VAL A 211 52.82 16.91 -1.37
CA VAL A 211 53.57 17.94 -2.11
C VAL A 211 53.09 17.90 -3.56
N ASN A 212 52.36 18.93 -4.00
CA ASN A 212 51.77 18.97 -5.34
C ASN A 212 52.78 19.52 -6.37
N ASP A 213 53.90 18.82 -6.48
CA ASP A 213 55.00 19.10 -7.41
C ASP A 213 55.65 17.79 -7.85
N ASP A 214 55.23 17.29 -9.01
CA ASP A 214 55.64 16.01 -9.63
C ASP A 214 57.17 15.86 -9.82
N THR A 215 57.96 16.93 -9.61
CA THR A 215 59.42 16.92 -9.74
C THR A 215 60.16 16.69 -8.42
N VAL A 216 59.44 16.67 -7.29
CA VAL A 216 60.00 16.51 -5.95
C VAL A 216 60.23 15.03 -5.61
N VAL A 217 61.41 14.73 -5.04
CA VAL A 217 61.71 13.42 -4.44
C VAL A 217 62.23 13.60 -3.01
N ASN A 218 63.31 14.35 -2.83
CA ASN A 218 63.90 14.67 -1.52
C ASN A 218 64.09 16.18 -1.30
N GLU A 219 63.89 17.01 -2.33
CA GLU A 219 64.10 18.46 -2.30
C GLU A 219 62.87 19.17 -2.86
N VAL A 220 62.38 20.17 -2.12
CA VAL A 220 61.28 21.07 -2.51
C VAL A 220 61.83 22.44 -2.87
N ARG A 221 61.13 23.20 -3.73
CA ARG A 221 61.45 24.61 -3.96
C ARG A 221 60.63 25.49 -3.02
N ARG A 222 61.12 26.70 -2.75
CA ARG A 222 60.36 27.76 -2.04
C ARG A 222 59.01 28.10 -2.72
N SER A 223 58.83 27.76 -3.99
CA SER A 223 57.58 27.87 -4.74
C SER A 223 56.69 26.60 -4.75
N SER A 224 57.17 25.45 -4.29
CA SER A 224 56.45 24.17 -4.36
C SER A 224 55.28 24.15 -3.35
N PRO A 225 54.05 23.79 -3.76
CA PRO A 225 52.89 23.78 -2.87
C PRO A 225 52.88 22.54 -1.97
N VAL A 226 52.81 22.77 -0.65
CA VAL A 226 52.80 21.72 0.38
C VAL A 226 51.50 21.79 1.16
N TYR A 227 50.77 20.67 1.22
CA TYR A 227 49.55 20.51 2.00
C TYR A 227 49.83 19.60 3.19
N VAL A 228 49.53 20.05 4.40
CA VAL A 228 49.79 19.31 5.64
C VAL A 228 48.49 19.19 6.44
N ILE A 229 48.20 17.99 6.92
CA ILE A 229 47.00 17.67 7.69
C ILE A 229 47.42 17.22 9.08
N VAL A 230 47.01 17.98 10.10
CA VAL A 230 47.36 17.78 11.51
C VAL A 230 46.17 17.21 12.29
N SER A 231 46.45 16.27 13.18
CA SER A 231 45.47 15.66 14.05
C SER A 231 44.99 16.60 15.14
N ARG A 232 43.69 16.57 15.37
CA ARG A 232 43.02 17.17 16.54
C ARG A 232 42.89 16.19 17.71
N GLY A 233 43.53 15.02 17.61
CA GLY A 233 43.30 13.85 18.44
C GLY A 233 42.12 13.01 17.94
N PRO A 234 41.72 11.96 18.70
CA PRO A 234 40.45 11.28 18.49
C PRO A 234 39.30 12.30 18.47
N SER A 235 38.25 12.00 17.70
CA SER A 235 37.04 12.80 17.78
C SER A 235 36.50 12.73 19.21
N PRO A 236 36.07 13.85 19.83
CA PRO A 236 35.16 13.76 20.94
C PRO A 236 33.89 13.10 20.40
N LEU A 237 33.76 11.79 20.62
CA LEU A 237 32.48 11.10 20.48
C LEU A 237 31.51 11.89 21.35
N SER A 238 30.46 12.42 20.73
CA SER A 238 29.45 13.16 21.47
C SER A 238 28.78 12.16 22.42
N GLU A 239 29.16 12.21 23.69
CA GLU A 239 28.37 11.67 24.79
C GLU A 239 27.05 12.46 24.83
N GLU A 240 26.15 12.11 23.90
CA GLU A 240 24.75 12.52 23.95
C GLU A 240 24.19 11.92 25.25
N LYS A 241 24.17 12.75 26.29
CA LYS A 241 23.64 12.37 27.59
C LYS A 241 22.13 12.49 27.61
N VAL A 242 21.50 11.48 28.18
CA VAL A 242 20.06 11.32 28.30
C VAL A 242 19.72 11.33 29.78
N THR A 243 18.99 12.35 30.22
CA THR A 243 18.42 12.41 31.56
C THR A 243 17.34 11.35 31.70
N ILE A 244 17.51 10.40 32.62
CA ILE A 244 16.55 9.31 32.85
C ILE A 244 15.36 9.81 33.69
N PRO A 245 14.11 9.69 33.23
CA PRO A 245 12.93 10.05 34.03
C PRO A 245 12.66 9.01 35.13
N ASP A 246 11.73 9.31 36.03
CA ASP A 246 11.17 8.30 36.93
C ASP A 246 10.16 7.42 36.18
N PHE A 247 10.63 6.28 35.68
CA PHE A 247 9.79 5.30 35.00
C PHE A 247 8.74 4.66 35.91
N ARG A 248 8.82 4.82 37.24
CA ARG A 248 7.78 4.33 38.18
C ARG A 248 6.52 5.19 38.16
N GLU A 249 6.64 6.47 37.75
CA GLU A 249 5.51 7.36 37.51
C GLU A 249 4.94 7.25 36.08
N MET A 250 5.54 6.41 35.23
CA MET A 250 5.17 6.22 33.84
C MET A 250 4.58 4.81 33.58
N SER A 251 3.79 4.66 32.52
CA SER A 251 3.44 3.31 32.03
C SER A 251 4.60 2.67 31.27
N LEU A 252 4.70 1.33 31.32
CA LEU A 252 5.74 0.57 30.62
C LEU A 252 5.86 0.92 29.13
N LEU A 253 4.73 1.22 28.47
CA LEU A 253 4.70 1.66 27.06
C LEU A 253 5.39 3.03 26.87
N GLN A 254 5.16 3.98 27.77
CA GLN A 254 5.84 5.29 27.72
C GLN A 254 7.34 5.14 28.02
N SER A 255 7.72 4.27 28.96
CA SER A 255 9.12 3.95 29.24
C SER A 255 9.83 3.38 28.01
N GLN A 256 9.19 2.43 27.31
CA GLN A 256 9.67 1.88 26.03
C GLN A 256 9.77 2.94 24.92
N GLN A 257 8.79 3.84 24.82
CA GLN A 257 8.82 4.96 23.85
C GLN A 257 9.95 5.95 24.15
N PHE A 258 10.14 6.32 25.42
CA PHE A 258 11.24 7.17 25.86
C PHE A 258 12.59 6.53 25.50
N ALA A 259 12.79 5.26 25.87
CA ALA A 259 14.05 4.57 25.63
C ALA A 259 14.35 4.41 24.14
N SER A 260 13.34 4.06 23.33
CA SER A 260 13.47 3.97 21.86
C SER A 260 13.84 5.32 21.24
N SER A 261 13.23 6.40 21.70
CA SER A 261 13.49 7.76 21.20
C SER A 261 14.89 8.27 21.55
N ASN A 262 15.39 7.89 22.73
CA ASN A 262 16.68 8.33 23.27
C ASN A 262 17.80 7.26 23.13
N LYS A 263 17.58 6.22 22.32
CA LYS A 263 18.56 5.14 22.07
C LYS A 263 19.05 4.43 23.35
N ILE A 264 18.22 4.32 24.38
CA ILE A 264 18.50 3.59 25.63
C ILE A 264 18.01 2.15 25.50
N VAL A 265 18.76 1.19 26.04
CA VAL A 265 18.38 -0.22 26.07
C VAL A 265 17.59 -0.49 27.35
N LEU A 266 16.32 -0.91 27.22
CA LEU A 266 15.55 -1.38 28.37
C LEU A 266 15.63 -2.89 28.52
N LYS A 267 15.81 -3.32 29.77
CA LYS A 267 15.77 -4.71 30.20
C LYS A 267 14.68 -4.87 31.23
N ILE A 268 13.65 -5.65 30.88
CA ILE A 268 12.49 -5.86 31.74
C ILE A 268 12.73 -7.15 32.55
N VAL A 269 12.57 -7.05 33.86
CA VAL A 269 12.59 -8.19 34.79
C VAL A 269 11.22 -8.25 35.47
N GLU A 270 10.56 -9.39 35.37
CA GLU A 270 9.18 -9.56 35.83
C GLU A 270 9.12 -10.29 37.17
N GLN A 271 8.35 -9.75 38.13
CA GLN A 271 8.20 -10.33 39.48
C GLN A 271 6.75 -10.25 39.95
N TYR A 272 6.24 -11.30 40.62
CA TYR A 272 4.94 -11.25 41.27
C TYR A 272 4.95 -10.37 42.52
N ASP A 273 3.94 -9.53 42.69
CA ASP A 273 3.75 -8.65 43.85
C ASP A 273 2.26 -8.57 44.23
N GLU A 274 1.93 -8.60 45.52
CA GLU A 274 0.52 -8.59 45.98
C GLU A 274 -0.09 -7.19 46.17
N LEU A 275 0.73 -6.14 46.16
CA LEU A 275 0.34 -4.75 46.43
C LEU A 275 0.15 -3.95 45.14
N PHE A 276 1.00 -4.19 44.12
CA PHE A 276 1.00 -3.47 42.85
C PHE A 276 0.43 -4.31 41.71
N PRO A 277 -0.50 -3.76 40.89
CA PRO A 277 -1.11 -4.49 39.79
C PRO A 277 -0.13 -4.82 38.67
N ALA A 278 -0.50 -5.77 37.81
CA ALA A 278 0.32 -6.19 36.68
C ALA A 278 0.63 -5.02 35.73
N GLY A 279 1.89 -4.89 35.31
CA GLY A 279 2.38 -3.82 34.44
C GLY A 279 2.88 -2.56 35.17
N THR A 280 2.72 -2.45 36.50
CA THR A 280 3.35 -1.38 37.29
C THR A 280 4.86 -1.61 37.39
N ILE A 281 5.66 -0.56 37.15
CA ILE A 281 7.11 -0.58 37.37
C ILE A 281 7.38 -0.38 38.87
N LEU A 282 8.00 -1.37 39.50
CA LEU A 282 8.33 -1.40 40.93
C LEU A 282 9.63 -0.64 41.20
N GLU A 283 10.67 -0.94 40.43
CA GLU A 283 12.02 -0.39 40.60
C GLU A 283 12.69 -0.15 39.24
N GLN A 284 13.67 0.75 39.24
CA GLN A 284 14.55 1.01 38.10
C GLN A 284 16.00 1.05 38.56
N SER A 285 16.94 0.58 37.72
CA SER A 285 18.35 0.42 38.12
C SER A 285 19.19 1.70 38.14
N ILE A 286 18.67 2.79 37.55
CA ILE A 286 19.31 4.11 37.44
C ILE A 286 18.43 5.12 38.20
N VAL A 287 19.03 6.09 38.89
CA VAL A 287 18.27 7.05 39.70
C VAL A 287 17.49 8.01 38.77
N PRO A 288 16.26 8.42 39.11
CA PRO A 288 15.58 9.49 38.38
C PRO A 288 16.42 10.77 38.33
N GLU A 289 16.32 11.49 37.21
CA GLU A 289 17.11 12.69 36.87
C GLU A 289 18.61 12.45 36.63
N GLU A 290 19.09 11.20 36.66
CA GLU A 290 20.49 10.85 36.36
C GLU A 290 20.79 10.91 34.85
N GLU A 291 21.94 11.48 34.47
CA GLU A 291 22.40 11.54 33.07
C GLU A 291 23.20 10.29 32.68
N VAL A 292 22.68 9.49 31.74
CA VAL A 292 23.39 8.34 31.17
C VAL A 292 23.78 8.57 29.71
N VAL A 293 24.82 7.89 29.22
CA VAL A 293 25.24 7.97 27.82
C VAL A 293 24.26 7.18 26.94
N VAL A 294 23.94 7.70 25.74
CA VAL A 294 23.24 6.96 24.67
C VAL A 294 23.79 5.53 24.53
N GLY A 295 22.89 4.54 24.47
CA GLY A 295 23.23 3.12 24.41
C GLY A 295 23.34 2.39 25.75
N SER A 296 23.22 3.08 26.89
CA SER A 296 23.23 2.46 28.23
C SER A 296 22.07 1.46 28.44
N GLU A 297 22.31 0.40 29.22
CA GLU A 297 21.27 -0.54 29.67
C GLU A 297 20.62 -0.04 30.98
N VAL A 298 19.30 0.13 30.99
CA VAL A 298 18.50 0.39 32.20
C VAL A 298 17.60 -0.80 32.45
N THR A 299 17.70 -1.39 33.64
CA THR A 299 16.83 -2.49 34.07
C THR A 299 15.61 -1.94 34.79
N LEU A 300 14.42 -2.38 34.41
CA LEU A 300 13.14 -2.08 35.07
C LEU A 300 12.57 -3.37 35.66
N MET A 301 12.24 -3.35 36.95
CA MET A 301 11.48 -4.44 37.58
C MET A 301 9.98 -4.14 37.46
N VAL A 302 9.21 -5.05 36.86
CA VAL A 302 7.79 -4.89 36.56
C VAL A 302 6.97 -5.92 37.33
N SER A 303 5.88 -5.47 37.94
CA SER A 303 4.92 -6.34 38.62
C SER A 303 4.17 -7.21 37.61
N LEU A 304 4.10 -8.52 37.88
CA LEU A 304 3.15 -9.47 37.28
C LEU A 304 1.79 -9.46 37.99
N GLY A 305 1.62 -8.61 39.00
CA GLY A 305 0.50 -8.63 39.93
C GLY A 305 0.55 -9.82 40.87
N LYS A 306 -0.56 -10.01 41.59
CA LYS A 306 -0.69 -11.05 42.61
C LYS A 306 -0.54 -12.43 42.00
N LYS A 307 0.30 -13.27 42.61
CA LYS A 307 0.48 -14.67 42.21
C LYS A 307 -0.79 -15.48 42.47
N VAL A 308 -1.53 -15.79 41.39
CA VAL A 308 -2.69 -16.69 41.43
C VAL A 308 -2.24 -18.13 41.21
N LEU A 309 -2.78 -19.06 42.01
CA LEU A 309 -2.62 -20.50 41.82
C LEU A 309 -3.94 -21.09 41.35
N VAL A 310 -3.89 -22.01 40.37
CA VAL A 310 -5.06 -22.69 39.81
C VAL A 310 -5.72 -23.61 40.86
N PRO A 311 -7.00 -23.40 41.23
CA PRO A 311 -7.68 -24.31 42.15
C PRO A 311 -7.87 -25.73 41.62
N ASN A 312 -8.18 -26.67 42.53
CA ASN A 312 -8.64 -28.00 42.16
C ASN A 312 -10.17 -27.99 41.97
N PHE A 313 -10.63 -27.85 40.73
CA PHE A 313 -12.05 -27.70 40.42
C PHE A 313 -12.85 -29.01 40.56
N SER A 314 -12.19 -30.16 40.80
CA SER A 314 -12.88 -31.43 40.96
C SER A 314 -13.83 -31.50 42.17
N GLY A 315 -13.70 -30.60 43.15
CA GLY A 315 -14.64 -30.47 44.28
C GLY A 315 -15.90 -29.65 43.97
N TYR A 316 -15.91 -28.84 42.91
CA TYR A 316 -16.85 -27.73 42.74
C TYR A 316 -17.94 -28.02 41.69
N SER A 317 -19.16 -27.53 41.94
CA SER A 317 -20.19 -27.42 40.88
C SER A 317 -19.79 -26.37 39.84
N ARG A 318 -20.45 -26.35 38.67
CA ARG A 318 -20.18 -25.36 37.61
C ARG A 318 -20.33 -23.93 38.11
N GLU A 319 -21.36 -23.72 38.91
CA GLU A 319 -21.79 -22.44 39.47
C GLU A 319 -20.81 -21.97 40.55
N GLN A 320 -20.31 -22.89 41.38
CA GLN A 320 -19.26 -22.61 42.37
C GLN A 320 -17.89 -22.39 41.72
N ALA A 321 -17.57 -23.14 40.65
CA ALA A 321 -16.33 -22.98 39.90
C ALA A 321 -16.25 -21.60 39.24
N ALA A 322 -17.34 -21.16 38.60
CA ALA A 322 -17.45 -19.82 38.04
C ALA A 322 -17.27 -18.71 39.10
N ALA A 323 -17.84 -18.88 40.30
CA ALA A 323 -17.66 -17.93 41.40
C ALA A 323 -16.17 -17.84 41.84
N VAL A 324 -15.52 -18.98 42.09
CA VAL A 324 -14.12 -19.04 42.54
C VAL A 324 -13.14 -18.55 41.47
N ALA A 325 -13.38 -18.88 40.19
CA ALA A 325 -12.55 -18.37 39.10
C ALA A 325 -12.68 -16.85 38.96
N SER A 326 -13.91 -16.31 39.06
CA SER A 326 -14.16 -14.86 39.02
C SER A 326 -13.51 -14.12 40.20
N GLU A 327 -13.57 -14.68 41.42
CA GLU A 327 -12.90 -14.13 42.61
C GLU A 327 -11.37 -14.07 42.46
N LEU A 328 -10.78 -15.04 41.74
CA LEU A 328 -9.34 -15.12 41.48
C LEU A 328 -8.88 -14.43 40.19
N GLY A 329 -9.78 -13.82 39.41
CA GLY A 329 -9.45 -13.21 38.11
C GLY A 329 -9.04 -14.24 37.02
N ILE A 330 -9.46 -15.50 37.19
CA ILE A 330 -9.19 -16.59 36.25
C ILE A 330 -10.26 -16.57 35.15
N ASN A 331 -9.84 -16.30 33.91
CA ASN A 331 -10.71 -16.46 32.75
C ASN A 331 -10.98 -17.96 32.53
N MET A 332 -12.26 -18.35 32.51
CA MET A 332 -12.63 -19.76 32.36
C MET A 332 -13.76 -19.99 31.37
N THR A 333 -13.76 -21.17 30.73
CA THR A 333 -14.82 -21.65 29.85
C THR A 333 -15.33 -22.99 30.36
N ILE A 334 -16.65 -23.18 30.37
CA ILE A 334 -17.28 -24.46 30.74
C ILE A 334 -17.62 -25.21 29.45
N SER A 335 -17.13 -26.44 29.34
CA SER A 335 -17.55 -27.39 28.31
C SER A 335 -18.34 -28.53 28.93
N GLU A 336 -19.37 -29.02 28.24
CA GLU A 336 -20.20 -30.13 28.70
C GLU A 336 -20.18 -31.26 27.69
N ARG A 337 -19.96 -32.49 28.18
CA ARG A 337 -19.88 -33.69 27.34
C ARG A 337 -20.35 -34.94 28.07
N TYR A 338 -20.85 -35.91 27.33
CA TYR A 338 -21.20 -37.22 27.89
C TYR A 338 -19.94 -37.96 28.37
N SER A 339 -20.07 -38.74 29.45
CA SER A 339 -18.95 -39.51 30.02
C SER A 339 -19.44 -40.69 30.85
N SER A 340 -18.53 -41.47 31.45
CA SER A 340 -18.90 -42.52 32.42
C SER A 340 -19.30 -41.97 33.80
N ARG A 341 -19.30 -40.65 34.01
CA ARG A 341 -19.62 -40.00 35.29
C ARG A 341 -21.06 -39.49 35.31
N SER A 342 -21.68 -39.49 36.50
CA SER A 342 -23.00 -38.90 36.75
C SER A 342 -23.10 -37.45 36.27
N ALA A 343 -24.32 -37.01 35.92
CA ALA A 343 -24.58 -35.65 35.45
C ALA A 343 -24.10 -34.59 36.46
N GLY A 344 -23.61 -33.47 35.95
CA GLY A 344 -23.03 -32.37 36.73
C GLY A 344 -21.68 -32.67 37.39
N ARG A 345 -21.11 -33.88 37.24
CA ARG A 345 -19.80 -34.22 37.81
C ARG A 345 -18.66 -33.75 36.91
N PHE A 346 -17.69 -33.08 37.53
CA PHE A 346 -16.41 -32.72 36.92
C PHE A 346 -15.71 -33.92 36.25
N ILE A 347 -15.17 -33.68 35.05
CA ILE A 347 -14.36 -34.62 34.26
C ILE A 347 -12.88 -34.24 34.37
N GLU A 348 -12.49 -33.06 33.89
CA GLU A 348 -11.11 -32.56 33.83
C GLU A 348 -11.03 -31.01 33.83
N GLN A 349 -9.82 -30.48 33.98
CA GLN A 349 -9.46 -29.06 33.84
C GLN A 349 -8.22 -28.94 32.96
N SER A 350 -8.12 -27.88 32.13
CA SER A 350 -6.99 -27.71 31.20
C SER A 350 -5.65 -27.35 31.87
N LEU A 351 -5.70 -26.58 32.97
CA LEU A 351 -4.53 -26.17 33.74
C LEU A 351 -4.40 -27.03 35.02
N GLU A 352 -3.19 -27.48 35.36
CA GLU A 352 -2.98 -28.36 36.51
C GLU A 352 -3.28 -27.66 37.85
N ALA A 353 -3.96 -28.37 38.75
CA ALA A 353 -4.30 -27.83 40.07
C ALA A 353 -3.05 -27.57 40.92
N GLY A 354 -2.89 -26.34 41.40
CA GLY A 354 -1.68 -25.88 42.10
C GLY A 354 -0.59 -25.29 41.20
N SER A 355 -0.77 -25.31 39.87
CA SER A 355 0.08 -24.52 38.96
C SER A 355 -0.13 -23.01 39.18
N ILE A 356 0.82 -22.20 38.71
CA ILE A 356 0.64 -20.75 38.60
C ILE A 356 -0.26 -20.48 37.39
N TYR A 357 -1.27 -19.64 37.56
CA TYR A 357 -2.08 -19.13 36.44
C TYR A 357 -1.42 -17.90 35.84
N ASN A 358 -1.22 -17.88 34.52
CA ASN A 358 -0.67 -16.72 33.82
C ASN A 358 -1.81 -15.86 33.28
N ALA A 359 -1.73 -14.53 33.47
CA ALA A 359 -2.79 -13.61 33.09
C ALA A 359 -3.04 -13.64 31.58
N GLY A 360 -4.25 -14.09 31.18
CA GLY A 360 -4.66 -14.24 29.78
C GLY A 360 -4.81 -15.69 29.32
N GLU A 361 -4.37 -16.67 30.10
CA GLU A 361 -4.73 -18.08 29.88
C GLU A 361 -6.25 -18.29 30.04
N ILE A 362 -6.79 -19.32 29.37
CA ILE A 362 -8.19 -19.73 29.52
C ILE A 362 -8.24 -21.10 30.18
N LEU A 363 -8.83 -21.15 31.37
CA LEU A 363 -9.10 -22.38 32.09
C LEU A 363 -10.36 -23.05 31.52
N GLU A 364 -10.20 -24.13 30.76
CA GLU A 364 -11.31 -24.95 30.30
C GLU A 364 -11.64 -26.00 31.36
N LEU A 365 -12.89 -26.04 31.81
CA LEU A 365 -13.42 -27.06 32.71
C LEU A 365 -14.42 -27.94 31.96
N ALA A 366 -14.24 -29.26 32.01
CA ALA A 366 -15.17 -30.22 31.41
C ALA A 366 -16.09 -30.84 32.47
N TYR A 367 -17.40 -30.74 32.26
CA TYR A 367 -18.42 -31.34 33.13
C TYR A 367 -19.23 -32.42 32.39
N SER A 368 -19.67 -33.44 33.13
CA SER A 368 -20.44 -34.55 32.58
C SER A 368 -21.91 -34.17 32.39
N LEU A 369 -22.41 -34.34 31.18
CA LEU A 369 -23.86 -34.37 30.90
C LEU A 369 -24.54 -35.61 31.52
N GLY A 370 -23.77 -36.67 31.73
CA GLY A 370 -24.22 -37.91 32.36
C GLY A 370 -23.65 -39.17 31.71
N ASN A 371 -23.92 -40.30 32.37
CA ASN A 371 -23.64 -41.67 31.93
C ASN A 371 -24.88 -42.41 31.39
N GLU A 372 -25.96 -41.66 31.18
CA GLU A 372 -27.30 -42.13 30.81
C GLU A 372 -27.84 -41.27 29.67
N ILE A 373 -28.29 -41.93 28.61
CA ILE A 373 -28.86 -41.34 27.39
C ILE A 373 -30.17 -42.07 27.11
N ILE A 374 -31.26 -41.33 26.90
CA ILE A 374 -32.56 -41.92 26.52
C ILE A 374 -32.52 -42.23 25.02
N LEU A 375 -32.64 -43.51 24.67
CA LEU A 375 -32.76 -44.00 23.29
C LEU A 375 -34.25 -44.23 22.96
N PRO A 376 -34.89 -43.35 22.16
CA PRO A 376 -36.27 -43.53 21.72
C PRO A 376 -36.40 -44.60 20.63
N SER A 377 -37.64 -44.94 20.29
CA SER A 377 -37.95 -45.80 19.13
C SER A 377 -37.82 -45.04 17.81
N PHE A 378 -37.00 -45.59 16.92
CA PHE A 378 -36.91 -45.22 15.50
C PHE A 378 -37.56 -46.28 14.58
N VAL A 379 -38.23 -47.29 15.13
CA VAL A 379 -39.02 -48.24 14.32
C VAL A 379 -40.12 -47.49 13.56
N GLY A 380 -40.20 -47.70 12.25
CA GLY A 380 -41.06 -46.94 11.34
C GLY A 380 -40.52 -45.57 10.90
N GLN A 381 -39.36 -45.13 11.42
CA GLN A 381 -38.64 -43.95 10.95
C GLN A 381 -37.55 -44.32 9.93
N THR A 382 -36.99 -43.32 9.26
CA THR A 382 -35.89 -43.50 8.32
C THR A 382 -34.56 -43.71 9.04
N ARG A 383 -33.62 -44.43 8.40
CA ARG A 383 -32.24 -44.58 8.83
C ARG A 383 -31.55 -43.23 9.12
N ALA A 384 -31.83 -42.20 8.32
CA ALA A 384 -31.26 -40.87 8.48
C ALA A 384 -31.63 -40.22 9.84
N GLN A 385 -32.81 -40.51 10.39
CA GLN A 385 -33.27 -39.92 11.66
C GLN A 385 -32.52 -40.48 12.87
N ILE A 386 -32.24 -41.79 12.91
CA ILE A 386 -31.41 -42.36 13.99
C ILE A 386 -29.93 -41.98 13.84
N GLU A 387 -29.43 -41.84 12.61
CA GLU A 387 -28.06 -41.38 12.36
C GLU A 387 -27.87 -39.90 12.74
N ALA A 388 -28.87 -39.03 12.48
CA ALA A 388 -28.86 -37.64 12.93
C ALA A 388 -28.90 -37.52 14.47
N TRP A 389 -29.82 -38.23 15.14
CA TRP A 389 -29.89 -38.28 16.60
C TRP A 389 -28.56 -38.77 17.24
N ALA A 390 -27.92 -39.77 16.64
CA ALA A 390 -26.61 -40.22 17.08
C ALA A 390 -25.52 -39.17 16.82
N ALA A 391 -25.59 -38.42 15.71
CA ALA A 391 -24.64 -37.35 15.39
C ALA A 391 -24.73 -36.18 16.39
N ASP A 392 -25.92 -35.73 16.77
CA ASP A 392 -26.14 -34.65 17.73
C ASP A 392 -25.55 -34.99 19.11
N LEU A 393 -25.75 -36.23 19.56
CA LEU A 393 -25.14 -36.75 20.79
C LEU A 393 -23.62 -36.95 20.64
N ASN A 394 -23.14 -37.33 19.46
CA ASN A 394 -21.71 -37.51 19.18
C ASN A 394 -20.93 -36.20 19.11
N ALA A 395 -21.57 -35.08 18.74
CA ALA A 395 -20.99 -33.74 18.91
C ALA A 395 -20.67 -33.48 20.39
N GLN A 396 -21.56 -33.89 21.29
CA GLN A 396 -21.42 -33.87 22.75
C GLN A 396 -20.58 -35.06 23.30
N LYS A 397 -19.79 -35.72 22.43
CA LYS A 397 -18.90 -36.87 22.70
C LYS A 397 -19.57 -38.15 23.23
N ALA A 398 -20.86 -38.36 22.99
CA ALA A 398 -21.56 -39.57 23.43
C ALA A 398 -21.03 -40.90 22.83
N ALA A 399 -20.31 -40.86 21.71
CA ALA A 399 -19.74 -42.02 21.02
C ALA A 399 -20.73 -43.16 20.70
N ILE A 400 -22.00 -42.82 20.46
CA ILE A 400 -23.04 -43.74 20.00
C ILE A 400 -22.75 -44.22 18.58
N ARG A 401 -22.92 -45.52 18.34
CA ARG A 401 -22.71 -46.14 17.02
C ARG A 401 -23.99 -46.81 16.53
N ILE A 402 -24.34 -46.62 15.26
CA ILE A 402 -25.47 -47.29 14.62
C ILE A 402 -24.94 -48.43 13.76
N SER A 403 -25.40 -49.65 14.03
CA SER A 403 -25.07 -50.88 13.30
C SER A 403 -26.26 -51.27 12.44
N VAL A 404 -26.19 -50.97 11.13
CA VAL A 404 -27.26 -51.26 10.18
C VAL A 404 -27.13 -52.66 9.60
N SER A 405 -28.22 -53.43 9.65
CA SER A 405 -28.45 -54.62 8.84
C SER A 405 -29.54 -54.33 7.80
N LEU A 406 -29.44 -54.94 6.61
CA LEU A 406 -30.41 -54.77 5.52
C LEU A 406 -31.26 -56.03 5.37
N THR A 407 -32.54 -55.89 5.06
CA THR A 407 -33.47 -57.02 4.88
C THR A 407 -34.57 -56.65 3.88
N GLU A 408 -35.04 -57.65 3.13
CA GLU A 408 -36.15 -57.48 2.19
C GLU A 408 -37.49 -57.36 2.95
N HIS A 409 -38.24 -56.29 2.70
CA HIS A 409 -39.50 -56.03 3.39
C HIS A 409 -40.39 -55.10 2.55
N ASN A 410 -41.70 -55.18 2.71
CA ASN A 410 -42.69 -54.39 1.96
C ASN A 410 -42.96 -53.00 2.54
N THR A 411 -42.03 -52.47 3.34
CA THR A 411 -42.05 -51.07 3.81
C THR A 411 -41.10 -50.24 2.96
N PRO A 412 -41.36 -48.92 2.78
CA PRO A 412 -40.51 -48.03 2.00
C PRO A 412 -39.03 -48.19 2.33
N ARG A 413 -38.19 -48.10 1.30
CA ARG A 413 -36.74 -48.25 1.41
C ARG A 413 -36.14 -47.33 2.49
N ASP A 414 -35.09 -47.79 3.15
CA ASP A 414 -34.34 -47.09 4.20
C ASP A 414 -35.18 -46.79 5.49
N THR A 415 -36.38 -47.40 5.61
CA THR A 415 -37.19 -47.44 6.84
C THR A 415 -36.69 -48.52 7.81
N ILE A 416 -36.62 -48.20 9.10
CA ILE A 416 -36.21 -49.13 10.18
C ILE A 416 -37.38 -50.04 10.55
N ILE A 417 -37.20 -51.35 10.38
CA ILE A 417 -38.17 -52.41 10.70
C ILE A 417 -38.01 -52.89 12.14
N TYR A 418 -36.76 -52.95 12.63
CA TYR A 418 -36.41 -53.46 13.95
C TYR A 418 -35.26 -52.66 14.57
N GLN A 419 -35.28 -52.52 15.90
CA GLN A 419 -34.29 -51.83 16.72
C GLN A 419 -34.11 -52.61 18.02
N ASP A 420 -32.88 -52.90 18.41
CA ASP A 420 -32.59 -53.78 19.56
C ASP A 420 -32.93 -53.15 20.91
N LYS A 421 -32.37 -51.97 21.18
CA LYS A 421 -32.58 -51.19 22.42
C LYS A 421 -33.61 -50.11 22.11
N THR A 422 -34.82 -50.23 22.62
CA THR A 422 -35.94 -49.34 22.24
C THR A 422 -36.62 -48.75 23.48
N ASN A 423 -36.83 -47.44 23.50
CA ASN A 423 -37.40 -46.68 24.62
C ASN A 423 -36.73 -46.98 25.97
N THR A 424 -35.40 -46.95 25.99
CA THR A 424 -34.59 -47.39 27.13
C THR A 424 -33.39 -46.47 27.38
N VAL A 425 -32.73 -46.62 28.52
CA VAL A 425 -31.53 -45.85 28.86
C VAL A 425 -30.28 -46.63 28.42
N ILE A 426 -29.39 -45.97 27.68
CA ILE A 426 -28.09 -46.49 27.26
C ILE A 426 -26.96 -45.64 27.83
N SER A 427 -25.76 -46.20 27.94
CA SER A 427 -24.56 -45.43 28.30
C SER A 427 -23.82 -44.90 27.07
N PRO A 428 -23.04 -43.82 27.19
CA PRO A 428 -22.11 -43.37 26.16
C PRO A 428 -21.19 -44.50 25.67
N GLY A 429 -20.88 -44.51 24.38
CA GLY A 429 -20.12 -45.56 23.70
C GLY A 429 -20.95 -46.74 23.17
N THR A 430 -22.24 -46.82 23.51
CA THR A 430 -23.12 -47.94 23.12
C THR A 430 -23.30 -48.05 21.60
N THR A 431 -23.36 -49.29 21.11
CA THR A 431 -23.83 -49.60 19.74
C THR A 431 -25.31 -49.97 19.77
N VAL A 432 -26.10 -49.37 18.87
CA VAL A 432 -27.51 -49.69 18.63
C VAL A 432 -27.59 -50.49 17.33
N HIS A 433 -28.32 -51.59 17.32
CA HIS A 433 -28.47 -52.45 16.15
C HIS A 433 -29.86 -52.23 15.55
N VAL A 434 -29.89 -51.90 14.26
CA VAL A 434 -31.13 -51.66 13.50
C VAL A 434 -31.19 -52.54 12.26
N THR A 435 -32.39 -52.96 11.88
CA THR A 435 -32.67 -53.65 10.62
C THR A 435 -33.52 -52.75 9.74
N VAL A 436 -33.06 -52.53 8.51
CA VAL A 436 -33.56 -51.51 7.59
C VAL A 436 -34.07 -52.16 6.31
N SER A 437 -35.19 -51.66 5.79
CA SER A 437 -35.84 -52.15 4.57
C SER A 437 -35.03 -51.83 3.33
N LEU A 438 -34.82 -52.83 2.48
CA LEU A 438 -34.37 -52.66 1.09
C LEU A 438 -35.45 -52.02 0.19
N GLY A 439 -36.69 -51.91 0.67
CA GLY A 439 -37.85 -51.40 -0.07
C GLY A 439 -38.71 -52.52 -0.66
N SER A 440 -39.94 -52.18 -1.06
CA SER A 440 -40.77 -53.07 -1.85
C SER A 440 -40.11 -53.35 -3.21
N ARG A 441 -40.52 -54.45 -3.86
CA ARG A 441 -40.13 -54.75 -5.22
C ARG A 441 -41.23 -54.33 -6.20
N VAL A 442 -40.83 -53.80 -7.35
CA VAL A 442 -41.68 -53.34 -8.46
C VAL A 442 -41.14 -53.89 -9.78
N PHE A 443 -42.02 -54.03 -10.78
CA PHE A 443 -41.63 -54.47 -12.11
C PHE A 443 -41.31 -53.27 -13.01
N VAL A 444 -40.18 -53.33 -13.71
CA VAL A 444 -39.79 -52.30 -14.68
C VAL A 444 -40.78 -52.29 -15.87
N PRO A 445 -41.41 -51.15 -16.21
CA PRO A 445 -42.30 -51.06 -17.37
C PRO A 445 -41.53 -51.14 -18.70
N ASP A 446 -42.24 -51.34 -19.80
CA ASP A 446 -41.67 -51.19 -21.15
C ASP A 446 -41.70 -49.71 -21.56
N LEU A 447 -40.50 -49.16 -21.72
CA LEU A 447 -40.22 -47.76 -22.01
C LEU A 447 -39.54 -47.60 -23.37
N ILE A 448 -39.30 -48.68 -24.11
CA ILE A 448 -38.77 -48.64 -25.47
C ILE A 448 -39.95 -48.48 -26.43
N ALA A 449 -39.96 -47.37 -27.17
CA ALA A 449 -40.94 -47.20 -28.23
C ALA A 449 -40.76 -48.27 -29.35
N PRO A 450 -41.84 -48.79 -29.96
CA PRO A 450 -41.76 -49.63 -31.15
C PRO A 450 -41.07 -48.92 -32.32
N GLN A 451 -40.24 -49.63 -33.09
CA GLN A 451 -39.53 -49.03 -34.23
C GLN A 451 -40.52 -48.61 -35.33
N GLY A 452 -40.43 -47.35 -35.77
CA GLY A 452 -41.35 -46.78 -36.75
C GLY A 452 -42.65 -46.24 -36.14
N SER A 453 -42.70 -46.03 -34.82
CA SER A 453 -43.85 -45.41 -34.15
C SER A 453 -44.18 -44.02 -34.68
N VAL A 454 -45.43 -43.60 -34.45
CA VAL A 454 -45.91 -42.23 -34.57
C VAL A 454 -45.92 -41.55 -33.19
N TYR A 455 -45.98 -40.22 -33.15
CA TYR A 455 -45.90 -39.46 -31.91
C TYR A 455 -47.01 -39.74 -30.89
N GLY A 456 -48.19 -40.20 -31.33
CA GLY A 456 -49.27 -40.66 -30.43
C GLY A 456 -49.04 -42.04 -29.80
N VAL A 457 -47.95 -42.74 -30.13
CA VAL A 457 -47.61 -44.10 -29.65
C VAL A 457 -46.16 -44.18 -29.11
N ALA A 458 -45.27 -43.29 -29.57
CA ALA A 458 -43.88 -43.25 -29.14
C ALA A 458 -43.75 -42.87 -27.65
N VAL A 459 -43.04 -43.69 -26.87
CA VAL A 459 -42.69 -43.37 -25.48
C VAL A 459 -41.70 -42.20 -25.44
N THR A 460 -42.16 -41.05 -24.97
CA THR A 460 -41.36 -39.84 -24.74
C THR A 460 -40.88 -39.77 -23.28
N ARG A 461 -40.04 -38.77 -22.99
CA ARG A 461 -39.58 -38.48 -21.62
C ARG A 461 -40.72 -38.35 -20.61
N ASP A 462 -41.80 -37.68 -20.99
CA ASP A 462 -42.89 -37.33 -20.06
C ASP A 462 -43.80 -38.54 -19.80
N ILE A 463 -44.02 -39.37 -20.82
CA ILE A 463 -44.71 -40.67 -20.68
C ILE A 463 -43.89 -41.60 -19.79
N ALA A 464 -42.56 -41.65 -19.97
CA ALA A 464 -41.68 -42.48 -19.13
C ALA A 464 -41.62 -41.99 -17.67
N LEU A 465 -41.68 -40.66 -17.44
CA LEU A 465 -41.82 -40.12 -16.09
C LEU A 465 -43.13 -40.56 -15.44
N ALA A 466 -44.27 -40.38 -16.12
CA ALA A 466 -45.59 -40.74 -15.61
C ALA A 466 -45.76 -42.26 -15.35
N GLN A 467 -45.01 -43.12 -16.04
CA GLN A 467 -45.00 -44.57 -15.77
C GLN A 467 -44.05 -44.98 -14.63
N LEU A 468 -43.00 -44.21 -14.34
CA LEU A 468 -42.00 -44.54 -13.32
C LEU A 468 -42.28 -43.88 -11.96
N GLU A 469 -42.93 -42.72 -11.94
CA GLU A 469 -43.37 -42.01 -10.73
C GLU A 469 -44.21 -42.89 -9.77
N PRO A 470 -45.31 -43.56 -10.18
CA PRO A 470 -46.11 -44.40 -9.29
C PRO A 470 -45.39 -45.69 -8.85
N LEU A 471 -44.25 -46.02 -9.47
CA LEU A 471 -43.37 -47.14 -9.10
C LEU A 471 -42.18 -46.69 -8.23
N ASN A 472 -42.09 -45.39 -7.91
CA ASN A 472 -40.98 -44.77 -7.19
C ASN A 472 -39.61 -45.07 -7.83
N LEU A 473 -39.55 -45.21 -9.16
CA LEU A 473 -38.33 -45.54 -9.91
C LEU A 473 -37.64 -44.27 -10.43
N VAL A 474 -36.31 -44.25 -10.47
CA VAL A 474 -35.54 -43.03 -10.75
C VAL A 474 -34.98 -43.04 -12.18
N PRO A 475 -35.60 -42.35 -13.16
CA PRO A 475 -35.08 -42.29 -14.52
C PRO A 475 -33.87 -41.36 -14.66
N VAL A 476 -32.85 -41.83 -15.39
CA VAL A 476 -31.70 -41.03 -15.83
C VAL A 476 -31.72 -40.93 -17.35
N PHE A 477 -32.15 -39.78 -17.86
CA PHE A 477 -32.28 -39.54 -19.30
C PHE A 477 -30.94 -39.16 -19.94
N VAL A 478 -30.55 -39.88 -21.00
CA VAL A 478 -29.32 -39.65 -21.77
C VAL A 478 -29.69 -39.36 -23.22
N ALA A 479 -29.27 -38.20 -23.73
CA ALA A 479 -29.51 -37.81 -25.12
C ALA A 479 -28.50 -38.51 -26.04
N GLU A 480 -28.98 -39.40 -26.92
CA GLU A 480 -28.14 -40.13 -27.88
C GLU A 480 -28.90 -40.33 -29.19
N LYS A 481 -28.37 -39.76 -30.29
CA LYS A 481 -29.07 -39.70 -31.58
C LYS A 481 -29.08 -41.05 -32.30
N LYS A 482 -30.26 -41.52 -32.70
CA LYS A 482 -30.46 -42.82 -33.35
C LYS A 482 -31.20 -42.66 -34.68
N ALA A 483 -30.61 -43.18 -35.76
CA ALA A 483 -31.27 -43.20 -37.07
C ALA A 483 -32.52 -44.10 -37.04
N GLY A 484 -33.59 -43.66 -37.70
CA GLY A 484 -34.88 -44.39 -37.72
C GLY A 484 -35.72 -44.26 -36.45
N ARG A 485 -35.46 -43.24 -35.62
CA ARG A 485 -36.23 -42.88 -34.42
C ARG A 485 -36.71 -41.42 -34.52
N LEU A 486 -37.88 -41.13 -33.98
CA LEU A 486 -38.44 -39.78 -33.86
C LEU A 486 -37.63 -38.94 -32.86
N PRO A 487 -37.49 -37.62 -33.06
CA PRO A 487 -36.99 -36.71 -32.04
C PRO A 487 -37.83 -36.77 -30.76
N GLY A 488 -37.21 -37.01 -29.60
CA GLY A 488 -37.86 -37.19 -28.30
C GLY A 488 -38.17 -38.63 -27.89
N GLU A 489 -38.03 -39.60 -28.80
CA GLU A 489 -38.35 -41.02 -28.58
C GLU A 489 -37.28 -41.74 -27.74
N ILE A 490 -37.72 -42.53 -26.75
CA ILE A 490 -36.86 -43.44 -25.98
C ILE A 490 -36.67 -44.74 -26.76
N TRP A 491 -35.40 -45.08 -27.04
CA TRP A 491 -35.05 -46.22 -27.90
C TRP A 491 -34.22 -47.31 -27.21
N GLN A 492 -33.74 -47.07 -25.98
CA GLN A 492 -33.09 -48.06 -25.13
C GLN A 492 -33.34 -47.75 -23.66
N GLN A 493 -33.76 -48.76 -22.89
CA GLN A 493 -33.67 -48.79 -21.43
C GLN A 493 -32.51 -49.68 -20.97
N SER A 494 -31.96 -49.41 -19.79
CA SER A 494 -30.83 -50.14 -19.19
C SER A 494 -31.22 -51.43 -18.47
N ILE A 495 -32.41 -51.47 -17.88
CA ILE A 495 -33.00 -52.66 -17.24
C ILE A 495 -34.19 -53.11 -18.10
N ALA A 496 -34.26 -54.38 -18.47
CA ALA A 496 -35.30 -54.90 -19.36
C ALA A 496 -36.71 -54.80 -18.75
N ALA A 497 -37.72 -54.60 -19.60
CA ALA A 497 -39.12 -54.61 -19.18
C ALA A 497 -39.49 -55.95 -18.52
N GLY A 498 -40.32 -55.91 -17.48
CA GLY A 498 -40.69 -57.08 -16.67
C GLY A 498 -39.60 -57.56 -15.69
N THR A 499 -38.45 -56.89 -15.60
CA THR A 499 -37.47 -57.19 -14.54
C THR A 499 -38.00 -56.72 -13.18
N GLU A 500 -37.91 -57.58 -12.16
CA GLU A 500 -38.19 -57.21 -10.77
C GLU A 500 -37.01 -56.43 -10.17
N VAL A 501 -37.27 -55.24 -9.63
CA VAL A 501 -36.27 -54.35 -9.00
C VAL A 501 -36.83 -53.73 -7.73
N PHE A 502 -36.00 -53.18 -6.84
CA PHE A 502 -36.48 -52.43 -5.68
C PHE A 502 -37.01 -51.05 -6.08
N GLU A 503 -37.98 -50.51 -5.32
CA GLU A 503 -38.30 -49.08 -5.34
C GLU A 503 -37.02 -48.23 -5.22
N THR A 504 -37.01 -47.04 -5.82
CA THR A 504 -35.85 -46.13 -5.98
C THR A 504 -34.69 -46.65 -6.84
N SER A 505 -34.83 -47.82 -7.48
CA SER A 505 -33.83 -48.29 -8.45
C SER A 505 -33.69 -47.31 -9.61
N THR A 506 -32.45 -47.06 -10.02
CA THR A 506 -32.12 -46.12 -11.09
C THR A 506 -32.18 -46.79 -12.45
N ILE A 507 -32.91 -46.18 -13.40
CA ILE A 507 -33.04 -46.69 -14.77
C ILE A 507 -32.51 -45.64 -15.74
N THR A 508 -31.36 -45.91 -16.34
CA THR A 508 -30.89 -45.10 -17.48
C THR A 508 -31.75 -45.36 -18.72
N LEU A 509 -32.22 -44.29 -19.35
CA LEU A 509 -33.06 -44.28 -20.55
C LEU A 509 -32.38 -43.43 -21.62
N LYS A 510 -32.09 -44.01 -22.79
CA LYS A 510 -31.55 -43.27 -23.93
C LYS A 510 -32.68 -42.79 -24.84
N TYR A 511 -32.68 -41.49 -25.11
CA TYR A 511 -33.66 -40.86 -25.99
C TYR A 511 -32.97 -40.11 -27.13
N ASN A 512 -33.64 -40.05 -28.27
CA ASN A 512 -33.19 -39.28 -29.43
C ASN A 512 -33.45 -37.78 -29.14
N PRO A 513 -32.45 -36.87 -29.25
CA PRO A 513 -32.66 -35.46 -28.91
C PRO A 513 -33.69 -34.79 -29.82
N VAL A 514 -34.40 -33.78 -29.27
CA VAL A 514 -35.37 -32.97 -30.02
C VAL A 514 -34.63 -31.85 -30.78
N ASP A 515 -33.93 -32.21 -31.85
CA ASP A 515 -33.11 -31.29 -32.65
C ASP A 515 -33.71 -30.91 -34.02
N VAL A 516 -34.98 -31.25 -34.23
CA VAL A 516 -35.73 -30.96 -35.47
C VAL A 516 -36.90 -30.02 -35.16
N THR A 517 -37.04 -28.98 -35.99
CA THR A 517 -38.18 -28.05 -35.97
C THR A 517 -39.05 -28.21 -37.23
N LEU A 518 -40.31 -27.80 -37.13
CA LEU A 518 -41.32 -27.87 -38.18
C LEU A 518 -42.13 -26.57 -38.21
N ALA A 519 -42.33 -25.98 -39.38
CA ALA A 519 -43.35 -24.94 -39.56
C ALA A 519 -44.72 -25.62 -39.69
N ILE A 520 -45.68 -25.20 -38.86
CA ILE A 520 -47.04 -25.74 -38.83
C ILE A 520 -47.74 -25.48 -40.17
N PRO A 521 -48.20 -26.53 -40.89
CA PRO A 521 -49.02 -26.36 -42.09
C PRO A 521 -50.34 -25.63 -41.82
N ASP A 522 -50.99 -25.18 -42.89
CA ASP A 522 -52.44 -25.05 -42.88
C ASP A 522 -53.04 -26.45 -43.10
N PHE A 523 -53.79 -26.94 -42.11
CA PHE A 523 -54.52 -28.21 -42.19
C PHE A 523 -55.99 -28.02 -42.62
N ARG A 524 -56.45 -26.77 -42.77
CA ARG A 524 -57.87 -26.49 -43.02
C ARG A 524 -58.33 -27.08 -44.35
N GLY A 525 -59.48 -27.74 -44.33
CA GLY A 525 -60.06 -28.42 -45.50
C GLY A 525 -59.44 -29.78 -45.83
N MET A 526 -58.39 -30.22 -45.13
CA MET A 526 -57.90 -31.60 -45.22
C MET A 526 -58.77 -32.53 -44.37
N SER A 527 -58.99 -33.75 -44.86
CA SER A 527 -59.56 -34.85 -44.07
C SER A 527 -58.52 -35.50 -43.15
N GLU A 528 -58.97 -36.20 -42.11
CA GLU A 528 -58.09 -37.01 -41.24
C GLU A 528 -57.24 -37.99 -42.06
N ALA A 529 -57.83 -38.67 -43.04
CA ALA A 529 -57.15 -39.65 -43.88
C ALA A 529 -55.97 -39.04 -44.67
N GLU A 530 -56.11 -37.83 -45.21
CA GLU A 530 -55.05 -37.13 -45.93
C GLU A 530 -53.92 -36.70 -44.99
N ILE A 531 -54.25 -36.24 -43.77
CA ILE A 531 -53.28 -35.82 -42.75
C ILE A 531 -52.45 -37.02 -42.26
N VAL A 532 -53.09 -38.18 -42.09
CA VAL A 532 -52.44 -39.46 -41.79
C VAL A 532 -51.56 -39.90 -42.96
N GLN A 533 -52.07 -39.89 -44.19
CA GLN A 533 -51.34 -40.32 -45.39
C GLN A 533 -50.12 -39.42 -45.71
N ALA A 534 -50.20 -38.12 -45.43
CA ALA A 534 -49.09 -37.18 -45.54
C ALA A 534 -48.02 -37.31 -44.42
N GLY A 535 -48.22 -38.28 -43.51
CA GLY A 535 -47.26 -38.66 -42.48
C GLY A 535 -47.06 -37.63 -41.38
N PHE A 536 -48.02 -36.73 -41.13
CA PHE A 536 -47.86 -35.70 -40.10
C PHE A 536 -47.83 -36.27 -38.67
N LEU A 537 -48.38 -37.47 -38.46
CA LEU A 537 -48.24 -38.22 -37.20
C LEU A 537 -46.78 -38.62 -36.86
N GLN A 538 -45.86 -38.57 -37.83
CA GLN A 538 -44.40 -38.75 -37.61
C GLN A 538 -43.67 -37.41 -37.39
N LYS A 539 -44.41 -36.29 -37.33
CA LYS A 539 -43.85 -34.92 -37.23
C LYS A 539 -44.45 -34.12 -36.07
N LEU A 540 -45.70 -34.38 -35.70
CA LEU A 540 -46.47 -33.73 -34.63
C LEU A 540 -47.28 -34.77 -33.85
N THR A 541 -47.60 -34.47 -32.59
CA THR A 541 -48.60 -35.22 -31.83
C THR A 541 -49.97 -34.64 -32.15
N ILE A 542 -50.72 -35.28 -33.05
CA ILE A 542 -52.03 -34.77 -33.50
C ILE A 542 -53.16 -35.43 -32.70
N THR A 543 -54.01 -34.60 -32.09
CA THR A 543 -55.27 -35.01 -31.48
C THR A 543 -56.43 -34.48 -32.31
N PHE A 544 -57.23 -35.37 -32.89
CA PHE A 544 -58.47 -35.00 -33.56
C PHE A 544 -59.60 -34.88 -32.53
N MET A 545 -60.42 -33.83 -32.65
CA MET A 545 -61.67 -33.66 -31.90
C MET A 545 -62.77 -33.17 -32.84
N LEU A 546 -64.03 -33.44 -32.51
CA LEU A 546 -65.16 -32.86 -33.25
C LEU A 546 -65.29 -31.36 -32.95
N ALA A 547 -65.76 -30.59 -33.93
CA ALA A 547 -66.17 -29.22 -33.77
C ALA A 547 -67.58 -29.13 -33.17
N ASP A 548 -67.86 -28.02 -32.47
CA ASP A 548 -69.11 -27.81 -31.73
C ASP A 548 -70.33 -27.59 -32.66
N GLU A 549 -70.11 -27.17 -33.91
CA GLU A 549 -71.12 -26.94 -34.95
C GLU A 549 -70.66 -27.52 -36.31
N PRO A 550 -71.58 -28.00 -37.18
CA PRO A 550 -71.26 -28.39 -38.55
C PRO A 550 -70.94 -27.16 -39.41
N VAL A 551 -70.08 -27.34 -40.42
CA VAL A 551 -69.69 -26.28 -41.36
C VAL A 551 -70.01 -26.72 -42.79
N GLU A 552 -70.90 -25.97 -43.44
CA GLU A 552 -71.45 -26.26 -44.77
C GLU A 552 -70.33 -26.53 -45.79
N GLY A 553 -70.35 -27.73 -46.39
CA GLY A 553 -69.38 -28.16 -47.39
C GLY A 553 -67.98 -28.53 -46.86
N MET A 554 -67.78 -28.62 -45.54
CA MET A 554 -66.53 -29.07 -44.90
C MET A 554 -66.69 -30.36 -44.07
N THR A 555 -67.69 -31.19 -44.37
CA THR A 555 -67.92 -32.50 -43.74
C THR A 555 -66.65 -33.36 -43.70
N ASP A 556 -66.35 -33.95 -42.54
CA ASP A 556 -65.17 -34.78 -42.27
C ASP A 556 -63.80 -34.09 -42.54
N GLN A 557 -63.78 -32.76 -42.71
CA GLN A 557 -62.57 -31.95 -42.88
C GLN A 557 -62.24 -31.13 -41.63
N VAL A 558 -60.96 -30.77 -41.48
CA VAL A 558 -60.48 -29.89 -40.42
C VAL A 558 -60.98 -28.45 -40.66
N VAL A 559 -61.73 -27.92 -39.70
CA VAL A 559 -62.25 -26.54 -39.70
C VAL A 559 -61.42 -25.58 -38.87
N GLY A 560 -60.60 -26.09 -37.94
CA GLY A 560 -59.72 -25.27 -37.09
C GLY A 560 -58.58 -26.06 -36.44
N GLN A 561 -57.49 -25.37 -36.13
CA GLN A 561 -56.27 -25.94 -35.55
C GLN A 561 -55.79 -25.11 -34.35
N SER A 562 -55.27 -25.75 -33.30
CA SER A 562 -54.87 -25.07 -32.06
C SER A 562 -53.58 -24.25 -32.15
N LEU A 563 -52.80 -24.44 -33.22
CA LEU A 563 -51.55 -23.72 -33.48
C LEU A 563 -51.67 -22.96 -34.81
N PRO A 564 -51.36 -21.65 -34.88
CA PRO A 564 -51.46 -20.89 -36.12
C PRO A 564 -50.56 -21.44 -37.23
N THR A 565 -51.01 -21.36 -38.48
CA THR A 565 -50.21 -21.74 -39.65
C THR A 565 -48.90 -20.94 -39.71
N GLY A 566 -47.83 -21.54 -40.22
CA GLY A 566 -46.49 -20.93 -40.27
C GLY A 566 -45.73 -20.87 -38.93
N THR A 567 -46.38 -21.14 -37.79
CA THR A 567 -45.69 -21.19 -36.48
C THR A 567 -44.60 -22.26 -36.51
N THR A 568 -43.35 -21.90 -36.18
CA THR A 568 -42.26 -22.87 -36.07
C THR A 568 -42.26 -23.51 -34.68
N VAL A 569 -42.40 -24.82 -34.62
CA VAL A 569 -42.43 -25.62 -33.39
C VAL A 569 -41.41 -26.76 -33.42
N ALA A 570 -41.24 -27.48 -32.32
CA ALA A 570 -40.41 -28.68 -32.27
C ALA A 570 -41.13 -29.88 -32.90
N ALA A 571 -40.37 -30.84 -33.45
CA ALA A 571 -40.93 -32.13 -33.84
C ALA A 571 -41.57 -32.82 -32.63
N GLY A 572 -42.79 -33.34 -32.81
CA GLY A 572 -43.58 -33.96 -31.75
C GLY A 572 -44.46 -33.00 -30.94
N THR A 573 -44.42 -31.68 -31.18
CA THR A 573 -45.33 -30.73 -30.54
C THR A 573 -46.80 -31.15 -30.70
N ALA A 574 -47.57 -31.01 -29.62
CA ALA A 574 -48.99 -31.33 -29.61
C ALA A 574 -49.82 -30.28 -30.36
N ILE A 575 -50.72 -30.75 -31.23
CA ILE A 575 -51.70 -29.92 -31.94
C ILE A 575 -53.07 -30.60 -31.90
N THR A 576 -54.10 -29.82 -31.58
CA THR A 576 -55.49 -30.25 -31.71
C THR A 576 -56.04 -29.78 -33.04
N LEU A 577 -56.62 -30.69 -33.81
CA LEU A 577 -57.36 -30.38 -35.04
C LEU A 577 -58.85 -30.65 -34.81
N ARG A 578 -59.69 -29.67 -35.11
CA ARG A 578 -61.16 -29.75 -35.00
C ARG A 578 -61.74 -30.14 -36.35
N ILE A 579 -62.45 -31.25 -36.42
CA ILE A 579 -63.13 -31.78 -37.63
C ILE A 579 -64.61 -31.40 -37.58
N ALA A 580 -65.21 -30.97 -38.69
CA ALA A 580 -66.66 -30.73 -38.73
C ALA A 580 -67.44 -32.04 -38.55
N PRO A 581 -68.45 -32.11 -37.66
CA PRO A 581 -69.34 -33.25 -37.57
C PRO A 581 -70.14 -33.42 -38.88
N PRO A 582 -70.57 -34.65 -39.22
CA PRO A 582 -71.38 -34.90 -40.42
C PRO A 582 -72.73 -34.18 -40.37
N GLU A 583 -73.15 -33.63 -41.50
CA GLU A 583 -74.43 -32.91 -41.61
C GLU A 583 -75.62 -33.84 -41.32
N PRO A 584 -76.61 -33.41 -40.52
CA PRO A 584 -77.75 -34.25 -40.17
C PRO A 584 -78.65 -34.49 -41.40
N LEU A 585 -78.86 -35.76 -41.75
CA LEU A 585 -79.69 -36.17 -42.88
C LEU A 585 -81.14 -35.65 -42.74
N ILE A 586 -81.53 -34.74 -43.64
CA ILE A 586 -82.90 -34.23 -43.73
C ILE A 586 -83.83 -35.36 -44.25
N PRO A 587 -84.85 -35.81 -43.48
CA PRO A 587 -85.72 -36.89 -43.92
C PRO A 587 -86.57 -36.49 -45.14
N THR A 588 -86.62 -37.35 -46.16
CA THR A 588 -87.50 -37.16 -47.33
C THR A 588 -88.80 -37.95 -47.14
N GLU A 589 -89.96 -37.32 -47.30
CA GLU A 589 -91.27 -37.97 -47.13
C GLU A 589 -91.55 -39.06 -48.19
N PRO A 590 -91.97 -40.28 -47.80
CA PRO A 590 -92.42 -41.31 -48.75
C PRO A 590 -93.86 -41.07 -49.25
N GLN A 591 -94.08 -41.30 -50.55
CA GLN A 591 -95.43 -41.38 -51.14
C GLN A 591 -96.14 -42.70 -50.81
N VAL A 592 -97.47 -42.72 -50.98
CA VAL A 592 -98.37 -43.63 -50.23
C VAL A 592 -99.08 -44.68 -51.11
N SER A 593 -99.11 -45.94 -50.61
CA SER A 593 -100.05 -47.04 -50.94
C SER A 593 -99.97 -47.72 -52.34
N PRO A 594 -100.61 -48.89 -52.57
CA PRO A 594 -101.39 -49.73 -51.63
C PRO A 594 -100.97 -51.22 -51.50
N ASP A 595 -101.21 -51.79 -50.30
CA ASP A 595 -102.11 -52.94 -49.97
C ASP A 595 -102.15 -54.22 -50.87
N PRO A 596 -102.53 -55.43 -50.38
CA PRO A 596 -102.93 -55.82 -49.02
C PRO A 596 -102.24 -57.07 -48.42
N SER A 597 -102.35 -57.24 -47.09
CA SER A 597 -102.71 -58.51 -46.38
C SER A 597 -102.47 -58.44 -44.86
N ASP A 598 -103.38 -57.80 -44.11
CA ASP A 598 -103.72 -58.21 -42.73
C ASP A 598 -104.87 -59.25 -42.81
N PRO A 599 -105.22 -60.02 -41.76
CA PRO A 599 -106.22 -59.48 -40.82
C PRO A 599 -106.19 -60.00 -39.34
N GLN A 600 -106.42 -59.09 -38.37
CA GLN A 600 -107.15 -59.28 -37.07
C GLN A 600 -106.37 -59.68 -35.78
N ILE A 601 -106.75 -59.30 -34.52
CA ILE A 601 -107.69 -58.27 -33.97
C ILE A 601 -107.34 -57.93 -32.48
N SER A 602 -107.26 -56.63 -32.14
CA SER A 602 -107.88 -55.82 -31.03
C SER A 602 -108.11 -56.35 -29.58
N PRO A 603 -108.48 -55.49 -28.58
CA PRO A 603 -108.00 -54.11 -28.23
C PRO A 603 -107.96 -53.73 -26.71
N ASP A 604 -107.43 -52.52 -26.40
CA ASP A 604 -107.86 -51.53 -25.35
C ASP A 604 -107.80 -51.83 -23.81
N PRO A 605 -107.89 -50.81 -22.91
CA PRO A 605 -107.32 -49.43 -22.93
C PRO A 605 -106.74 -48.93 -21.56
N SER A 606 -106.29 -47.65 -21.52
CA SER A 606 -105.99 -46.81 -20.31
C SER A 606 -104.64 -47.10 -19.59
N ASN A 607 -103.92 -46.14 -18.98
CA ASN A 607 -104.28 -44.81 -18.42
C ASN A 607 -103.08 -43.82 -18.45
N GLU A 608 -103.29 -42.54 -18.07
CA GLU A 608 -102.33 -41.41 -18.16
C GLU A 608 -101.63 -41.05 -16.79
N PRO A 609 -100.93 -39.90 -16.53
CA PRO A 609 -99.54 -39.94 -16.04
C PRO A 609 -99.24 -39.26 -14.67
N SER A 610 -97.99 -39.40 -14.18
CA SER A 610 -97.33 -38.55 -13.16
C SER A 610 -95.80 -38.82 -13.22
N VAL A 611 -94.90 -37.86 -13.48
CA VAL A 611 -94.47 -36.66 -12.71
C VAL A 611 -93.73 -36.99 -11.40
N ILE A 612 -92.42 -36.68 -11.36
CA ILE A 612 -91.62 -36.31 -10.17
C ILE A 612 -90.29 -35.63 -10.64
N PRO A 613 -89.66 -34.71 -9.87
CA PRO A 613 -88.90 -33.59 -10.47
C PRO A 613 -87.38 -33.55 -10.22
N SER A 614 -86.72 -32.60 -10.89
CA SER A 614 -85.30 -32.24 -10.76
C SER A 614 -84.89 -31.73 -9.38
N VAL A 615 -83.65 -32.02 -8.96
CA VAL A 615 -82.98 -31.33 -7.85
C VAL A 615 -81.51 -31.03 -8.18
N SER A 616 -81.18 -29.74 -8.17
CA SER A 616 -79.83 -29.17 -7.95
C SER A 616 -80.04 -27.73 -7.51
N PRO A 617 -79.36 -27.28 -6.45
CA PRO A 617 -78.21 -26.41 -6.70
C PRO A 617 -77.05 -26.60 -5.70
N MET A 618 -75.86 -26.11 -6.06
CA MET A 618 -74.78 -25.80 -5.13
C MET A 618 -74.11 -24.48 -5.56
N PRO A 619 -73.91 -23.50 -4.66
CA PRO A 619 -73.38 -22.17 -5.00
C PRO A 619 -71.84 -22.11 -5.02
N PRO A 620 -71.23 -21.02 -5.52
CA PRO A 620 -69.80 -20.90 -5.76
C PRO A 620 -69.07 -19.99 -4.74
N GLU A 621 -67.83 -19.66 -5.11
CA GLU A 621 -67.01 -18.49 -4.73
C GLU A 621 -66.19 -18.50 -3.42
N THR A 622 -64.90 -18.34 -3.67
CA THR A 622 -63.86 -17.76 -2.81
C THR A 622 -64.14 -16.29 -2.47
N ASP A 623 -63.83 -15.85 -1.25
CA ASP A 623 -62.70 -14.95 -0.97
C ASP A 623 -62.43 -14.88 0.56
N GLY A 624 -61.30 -14.34 1.01
CA GLY A 624 -60.99 -14.18 2.43
C GLY A 624 -59.57 -13.68 2.76
N PRO A 625 -59.37 -12.38 3.04
CA PRO A 625 -58.05 -11.81 3.29
C PRO A 625 -57.65 -11.69 4.78
N ALA A 626 -56.34 -11.82 5.01
CA ALA A 626 -55.52 -11.18 6.04
C ALA A 626 -55.98 -11.11 7.52
N ARG A 627 -55.22 -11.81 8.38
CA ARG A 627 -54.65 -11.18 9.58
C ARG A 627 -53.34 -11.83 10.03
#